data_AF-A0A7W8GEY5-F1
#
_entry.id   AF-A0A7W8GEY5-F1
#
_cell.length_a   1.000
_cell.length_b   1.000
_cell.length_c   1.000
_cell.angle_alpha   90.00
_cell.angle_beta   90.00
_cell.angle_gamma   90.00
#
_symmetry.space_group_name_H-M   'P 1'
#
loop_
_entity.id
_entity.type
_entity.pdbx_description
1 polymer ?
#
loop_
_entity_poly.entity_id
_entity_poly.type
_entity_poly.pdbx_seq_one_letter_code
_entity_poly.pdbx_strand_id
1 'polypeptide(L)'
;MAVFPLAFAVWAGHYSFHFLTGWASLVPVFQQALGRLGLNAGTPDWTLAALVPENLLFPLQVGLLYGGYGASAYLVVRSARAEGKWWAAAPLLVWLTVLAALTILILGQPMEMRGTLLNSGPGGAP
;
A
#
# COMPACT_ATOMS: atom_id res chain seq x y z
N MET A 1 16.84 9.63 -10.55
CA MET A 1 16.76 9.33 -9.10
C MET A 1 15.59 9.99 -8.39
N ALA A 2 15.14 11.19 -8.80
CA ALA A 2 14.08 11.90 -8.09
C ALA A 2 12.71 11.17 -8.01
N VAL A 3 12.42 10.20 -8.88
CA VAL A 3 11.17 9.41 -8.84
C VAL A 3 11.23 8.25 -7.83
N PHE A 4 12.45 7.81 -7.47
CA PHE A 4 12.64 6.61 -6.67
C PHE A 4 12.02 6.71 -5.26
N PRO A 5 12.13 7.83 -4.51
CA PRO A 5 11.49 7.95 -3.21
C PRO A 5 9.97 7.78 -3.25
N LEU A 6 9.29 8.40 -4.23
CA LEU A 6 7.85 8.22 -4.42
C LEU A 6 7.51 6.76 -4.74
N ALA A 7 8.21 6.14 -5.71
CA ALA A 7 7.96 4.74 -6.07
C ALA A 7 8.15 3.78 -4.89
N PHE A 8 9.21 3.98 -4.11
CA PHE A 8 9.45 3.23 -2.89
C PHE A 8 8.36 3.45 -1.85
N ALA A 9 7.86 4.68 -1.69
CA ALA A 9 6.78 4.96 -0.75
C ALA A 9 5.45 4.32 -1.15
N VAL A 10 5.12 4.25 -2.45
CA VAL A 10 3.96 3.49 -2.96
C VAL A 10 4.10 2.02 -2.57
N TRP A 11 5.26 1.42 -2.85
CA TRP A 11 5.56 0.04 -2.48
C TRP A 11 5.46 -0.17 -0.96
N ALA A 12 6.13 0.67 -0.17
CA ALA A 12 6.16 0.57 1.27
C ALA A 12 4.77 0.72 1.89
N GLY A 13 3.96 1.67 1.41
CA GLY A 13 2.56 1.81 1.83
C GLY A 13 1.78 0.52 1.59
N HIS A 14 1.82 -0.01 0.37
CA HIS A 14 1.12 -1.24 0.01
C HIS A 14 1.56 -2.46 0.82
N TYR A 15 2.88 -2.70 0.94
CA TYR A 15 3.39 -3.85 1.68
C TYR A 15 3.23 -3.70 3.19
N SER A 16 3.26 -2.47 3.72
CA SER A 16 2.96 -2.22 5.13
C SER A 16 1.52 -2.63 5.47
N PHE A 17 0.55 -2.36 4.59
CA PHE A 17 -0.83 -2.83 4.78
C PHE A 17 -0.88 -4.35 4.93
N HIS A 18 -0.34 -5.09 3.95
CA HIS A 18 -0.35 -6.56 3.98
C HIS A 18 0.36 -7.14 5.20
N PHE A 19 1.49 -6.55 5.57
CA PHE A 19 2.25 -6.97 6.73
C PHE A 19 1.48 -6.72 8.02
N LEU A 20 0.90 -5.53 8.19
CA LEU A 20 0.20 -5.13 9.41
C LEU A 20 -1.13 -5.86 9.60
N THR A 21 -1.84 -6.20 8.52
CA THR A 21 -3.11 -6.97 8.59
C THR A 21 -2.91 -8.48 8.61
N GLY A 22 -1.74 -8.96 8.18
CA GLY A 22 -1.41 -10.39 8.07
C GLY A 22 -0.41 -10.89 9.11
N TRP A 23 0.05 -10.03 10.03
CA TRP A 23 1.17 -10.23 10.94
C TRP A 23 1.27 -11.64 11.55
N ALA A 24 0.30 -12.02 12.38
CA ALA A 24 0.27 -13.35 13.00
C ALA A 24 -0.84 -14.24 12.45
N SER A 25 -1.31 -13.98 11.22
CA SER A 25 -2.34 -14.78 10.54
C SER A 25 -1.96 -16.26 10.41
N LEU A 26 -0.67 -16.58 10.44
CA LEU A 26 -0.15 -17.94 10.46
C LEU A 26 -0.71 -18.78 11.63
N VAL A 27 -0.91 -18.17 12.80
CA VAL A 27 -1.42 -18.85 14.00
C VAL A 27 -2.86 -19.36 13.81
N PRO A 28 -3.88 -18.51 13.57
CA PRO A 28 -5.24 -18.98 13.35
C PRO A 28 -5.39 -19.86 12.11
N VAL A 29 -4.55 -19.69 11.09
CA VAL A 29 -4.49 -20.60 9.93
C VAL A 29 -4.11 -22.02 10.37
N PHE A 30 -3.05 -22.18 11.18
CA PHE A 30 -2.68 -23.51 11.70
C PHE A 30 -3.71 -24.07 12.69
N GLN A 31 -4.26 -23.24 13.57
CA GLN A 31 -5.33 -23.67 14.49
C GLN A 31 -6.53 -24.23 13.70
N GLN A 32 -6.93 -23.54 12.63
CA GLN A 32 -8.02 -23.98 11.76
C GLN A 32 -7.66 -25.26 10.98
N ALA A 33 -6.44 -25.34 10.43
CA ALA A 33 -6.00 -26.50 9.67
C ALA A 33 -5.93 -27.77 10.55
N LEU A 34 -5.33 -27.67 11.73
CA LEU A 34 -5.22 -28.77 12.69
C LEU A 34 -6.60 -29.19 13.24
N GLY A 35 -7.48 -28.22 13.51
CA GLY A 35 -8.86 -28.49 13.92
C GLY A 35 -9.64 -29.30 12.86
N ARG A 36 -9.44 -29.02 11.57
CA ARG A 36 -10.03 -29.82 10.47
C ARG A 36 -9.50 -31.26 10.40
N LEU A 37 -8.31 -31.51 10.94
CA LEU A 37 -7.73 -32.85 11.06
C LEU A 37 -8.13 -33.57 12.36
N GLY A 38 -9.00 -32.96 13.18
CA GLY A 38 -9.42 -33.50 14.49
C GLY A 38 -8.37 -33.33 15.59
N LEU A 39 -7.31 -32.55 15.35
CA LEU A 39 -6.27 -32.27 16.34
C LEU A 39 -6.65 -31.05 17.18
N ASN A 40 -6.43 -31.12 18.49
CA ASN A 40 -6.69 -29.99 19.38
C ASN A 40 -5.56 -28.95 19.31
N ALA A 41 -5.80 -27.86 18.58
CA ALA A 41 -4.90 -26.71 18.46
C ALA A 41 -5.50 -25.42 19.06
N GLY A 42 -6.59 -25.52 19.83
CA GLY A 42 -7.38 -24.38 20.30
C GLY A 42 -8.34 -23.82 19.24
N THR A 43 -9.05 -22.75 19.60
CA THR A 43 -9.98 -22.05 18.70
C THR A 43 -9.22 -21.03 17.84
N PRO A 44 -9.44 -20.96 16.52
CA PRO A 44 -8.83 -19.95 15.66
C PRO A 44 -9.16 -18.53 16.13
N ASP A 45 -8.13 -17.79 16.53
CA ASP A 45 -8.25 -16.38 16.92
C ASP A 45 -7.71 -15.45 15.83
N TRP A 46 -8.63 -14.88 15.05
CA TRP A 46 -8.29 -13.97 13.95
C TRP A 46 -7.92 -12.55 14.42
N THR A 47 -8.14 -12.22 15.69
CA THR A 47 -7.74 -10.92 16.23
C THR A 47 -6.21 -10.78 16.26
N LEU A 48 -5.48 -11.90 16.32
CA LEU A 48 -4.02 -11.96 16.26
C LEU A 48 -3.46 -11.54 14.89
N ALA A 49 -4.25 -11.61 13.82
CA ALA A 49 -3.77 -11.31 12.47
C ALA A 49 -3.37 -9.84 12.30
N ALA A 50 -4.07 -8.92 12.95
CA ALA A 50 -3.81 -7.49 12.87
C ALA A 50 -2.84 -7.02 13.96
N LEU A 51 -1.76 -6.34 13.55
CA LEU A 51 -0.79 -5.74 14.48
C LEU A 51 -1.21 -4.35 14.96
N VAL A 52 -2.04 -3.65 14.18
CA VAL A 52 -2.51 -2.29 14.49
C VAL A 52 -4.01 -2.17 14.25
N PRO A 53 -4.69 -1.21 14.91
CA PRO A 53 -6.07 -0.88 14.61
C PRO A 53 -6.28 -0.50 13.13
N GLU A 54 -7.40 -0.93 12.56
CA GLU A 54 -7.75 -0.72 11.15
C GLU A 54 -7.76 0.76 10.76
N ASN A 55 -8.25 1.62 11.65
CA ASN A 55 -8.32 3.07 11.42
C ASN A 55 -6.94 3.75 11.26
N LEU A 56 -5.84 3.08 11.61
CA LEU A 56 -4.48 3.58 11.40
C LEU A 56 -3.87 3.14 10.07
N LEU A 57 -4.43 2.13 9.41
CA LEU A 57 -3.84 1.55 8.18
C LEU A 57 -3.77 2.58 7.04
N PHE A 58 -4.87 3.31 6.79
CA PHE A 58 -4.89 4.31 5.74
C PHE A 58 -4.03 5.55 6.07
N PRO A 59 -4.10 6.15 7.27
CA PRO A 59 -3.19 7.23 7.67
C PRO A 59 -1.70 6.86 7.56
N LEU A 60 -1.31 5.64 7.94
CA LEU A 60 0.08 5.16 7.80
C LEU A 60 0.53 5.11 6.34
N GLN A 61 -0.30 4.53 5.47
CA GLN A 61 -0.05 4.48 4.03
C GLN A 61 0.11 5.89 3.42
N VAL A 62 -0.78 6.82 3.78
CA VAL A 62 -0.71 8.22 3.32
C VAL A 62 0.52 8.93 3.86
N GLY A 63 0.88 8.70 5.13
CA GLY A 63 2.08 9.25 5.74
C GLY A 63 3.36 8.82 5.01
N LEU A 64 3.49 7.52 4.71
CA LEU A 64 4.59 6.99 3.91
C LEU A 64 4.64 7.62 2.52
N LEU A 65 3.48 7.70 1.84
CA LEU A 65 3.36 8.30 0.52
C LEU A 65 3.79 9.78 0.51
N TYR A 66 3.34 10.57 1.47
CA TYR A 66 3.73 11.98 1.58
C TYR A 66 5.22 12.15 1.89
N GLY A 67 5.82 11.25 2.68
CA GLY A 67 7.26 11.22 2.88
C GLY A 67 8.04 11.01 1.57
N GLY A 68 7.65 9.99 0.80
CA GLY A 68 8.26 9.71 -0.51
C GLY A 68 8.03 10.82 -1.53
N TYR A 69 6.80 11.34 -1.62
CA TYR A 69 6.46 12.47 -2.48
C TYR A 69 7.29 13.71 -2.14
N GLY A 70 7.39 14.07 -0.86
CA GLY A 70 8.18 15.21 -0.39
C GLY A 70 9.67 15.07 -0.73
N ALA A 71 10.24 13.89 -0.50
CA ALA A 71 11.63 13.60 -0.87
C ALA A 71 11.84 13.68 -2.39
N SER A 72 10.93 13.14 -3.19
CA SER A 72 10.94 13.23 -4.65
C SER A 72 10.87 14.68 -5.13
N ALA A 73 9.89 15.46 -4.66
CA ALA A 73 9.72 16.86 -5.02
C ALA A 73 10.94 17.71 -4.63
N TYR A 74 11.51 17.48 -3.45
CA TYR A 74 12.74 18.13 -3.00
C TYR A 74 13.90 17.86 -3.97
N LEU A 75 14.10 16.61 -4.39
CA LEU A 75 15.16 16.26 -5.34
C LEU A 75 14.96 16.93 -6.70
N VAL A 76 13.73 16.99 -7.21
CA VAL A 76 13.41 17.67 -8.48
C VAL A 76 13.76 19.16 -8.40
N VAL A 77 13.28 19.86 -7.37
CA VAL A 77 13.52 21.30 -7.20
C VAL A 77 15.01 21.57 -6.99
N ARG A 78 15.69 20.75 -6.17
CA ARG A 78 17.12 20.87 -5.93
C ARG A 78 17.94 20.74 -7.23
N SER A 79 17.65 19.74 -8.04
CA SER A 79 18.33 19.54 -9.33
C SER A 79 18.07 20.69 -10.30
N ALA A 80 16.82 21.12 -10.45
CA ALA A 80 16.46 22.23 -11.34
C ALA A 80 17.11 23.56 -10.93
N ARG A 81 17.23 23.82 -9.61
CA ARG A 81 17.95 24.99 -9.08
C ARG A 81 19.45 24.91 -9.33
N ALA A 82 20.06 23.74 -9.17
CA ALA A 82 21.49 23.55 -9.46
C ALA A 82 21.84 23.84 -10.93
N GLU A 83 20.89 23.63 -11.84
CA GLU A 83 21.03 23.95 -13.27
C GLU A 83 20.58 25.39 -13.64
N GLY A 84 20.13 26.19 -12.66
CA GLY A 84 19.63 27.55 -12.89
C GLY A 84 18.28 27.63 -13.63
N LYS A 85 17.60 26.49 -13.85
CA LYS A 85 16.36 26.37 -14.63
C LYS A 85 15.20 25.92 -13.76
N TRP A 86 14.77 26.78 -12.84
CA TRP A 86 13.69 26.44 -11.89
C TRP A 86 12.38 26.01 -12.57
N TRP A 87 12.08 26.54 -13.76
CA TRP A 87 10.89 26.19 -14.54
C TRP A 87 10.91 24.74 -15.05
N ALA A 88 12.09 24.14 -15.21
CA ALA A 88 12.24 22.75 -15.64
C ALA A 88 11.74 21.74 -14.58
N ALA A 89 11.58 22.17 -13.33
CA ALA A 89 10.96 21.36 -12.28
C ALA A 89 9.46 21.16 -12.48
N ALA A 90 8.76 22.13 -13.09
CA ALA A 90 7.30 22.18 -13.07
C ALA A 90 6.63 20.95 -13.70
N PRO A 91 7.02 20.49 -14.91
CA PRO A 91 6.39 19.32 -15.52
C PRO A 91 6.53 18.06 -14.66
N LEU A 92 7.71 17.87 -14.04
CA LEU A 92 7.98 16.70 -13.22
C LEU A 92 7.27 16.78 -11.86
N LEU A 93 7.14 17.96 -11.27
CA LEU A 93 6.33 18.16 -10.06
C LEU A 93 4.85 17.88 -10.31
N VAL A 94 4.30 18.36 -11.43
CA VAL A 94 2.92 18.06 -11.83
C VAL A 94 2.75 16.55 -11.98
N TRP A 95 3.67 15.88 -12.68
CA TRP A 95 3.64 14.44 -12.84
C TRP A 95 3.68 13.68 -11.50
N LEU A 96 4.60 14.03 -10.60
CA LEU A 96 4.69 13.43 -9.27
C LEU A 96 3.41 13.64 -8.45
N THR A 97 2.79 14.81 -8.58
CA THR A 97 1.53 15.15 -7.90
C THR A 97 0.38 14.29 -8.41
N VAL A 98 0.27 14.13 -9.73
CA VAL A 98 -0.73 13.25 -10.35
C VAL A 98 -0.55 11.81 -9.88
N LEU A 99 0.67 11.28 -9.89
CA LEU A 99 0.96 9.93 -9.42
C LEU A 99 0.62 9.75 -7.93
N ALA A 100 0.94 10.73 -7.09
CA ALA A 100 0.59 10.69 -5.67
C ALA A 100 -0.93 10.71 -5.47
N ALA A 101 -1.66 11.57 -6.18
CA ALA A 101 -3.12 11.64 -6.12
C ALA A 101 -3.77 10.32 -6.56
N LEU A 102 -3.35 9.76 -7.69
CA LEU A 102 -3.83 8.45 -8.17
C LEU A 102 -3.52 7.34 -7.16
N THR A 103 -2.35 7.38 -6.54
CA THR A 103 -1.97 6.42 -5.49
C THR A 103 -2.90 6.53 -4.29
N ILE A 104 -3.23 7.74 -3.82
CA ILE A 104 -4.20 7.93 -2.72
C ILE A 104 -5.55 7.34 -3.09
N LEU A 105 -6.02 7.56 -4.31
CA LEU A 105 -7.29 7.00 -4.78
C LEU A 105 -7.27 5.47 -4.75
N ILE A 106 -6.19 4.85 -5.24
CA ILE A 106 -6.00 3.38 -5.24
C ILE A 106 -5.91 2.84 -3.80
N LEU A 107 -5.10 3.45 -2.94
CA LEU A 107 -4.94 3.05 -1.54
C LEU A 107 -6.18 3.35 -0.68
N GLY A 108 -7.09 4.18 -1.15
CA GLY A 108 -8.41 4.41 -0.56
C GLY A 108 -9.47 3.42 -1.02
N GLN A 109 -9.24 2.65 -2.09
CA GLN A 109 -10.20 1.64 -2.54
C GLN A 109 -10.21 0.43 -1.60
N PRO A 110 -11.35 -0.25 -1.43
CA PRO A 110 -11.42 -1.60 -0.86
C PRO A 110 -10.41 -2.55 -1.50
N MET A 111 -9.86 -3.49 -0.75
CA MET A 111 -8.83 -4.42 -1.26
C MET A 111 -9.37 -5.29 -2.39
N GLU A 112 -10.65 -5.62 -2.34
CA GLU A 112 -11.38 -6.35 -3.35
C GLU A 112 -11.37 -5.61 -4.69
N MET A 113 -11.42 -4.27 -4.68
CA MET A 113 -11.48 -3.43 -5.88
C MET A 113 -10.11 -3.16 -6.52
N ARG A 114 -9.00 -3.52 -5.87
CA ARG A 114 -7.64 -3.27 -6.38
C ARG A 114 -7.18 -4.31 -7.42
N GLY A 115 -7.93 -5.40 -7.60
CA GLY A 115 -7.62 -6.50 -8.53
C GLY A 115 -8.73 -6.86 -9.54
N THR A 116 -9.82 -6.10 -9.60
CA THR A 116 -11.09 -6.50 -10.27
C THR A 116 -11.13 -6.39 -11.80
N LEU A 117 -10.06 -6.00 -12.48
CA LEU A 117 -10.08 -5.92 -13.96
C LEU A 117 -9.83 -7.26 -14.68
N LEU A 118 -9.68 -8.39 -13.96
CA LEU A 118 -9.38 -9.71 -14.56
C LEU A 118 -10.36 -10.85 -14.19
N ASN A 119 -11.58 -10.55 -13.73
CA ASN A 119 -12.62 -11.59 -13.61
C ASN A 119 -13.94 -11.16 -14.27
N SER A 120 -13.94 -11.09 -15.60
CA SER A 120 -15.16 -11.20 -16.41
C SER A 120 -15.04 -12.42 -17.33
N GLY A 121 -14.90 -13.61 -16.72
CA GLY A 121 -15.14 -14.87 -17.42
C GLY A 121 -16.64 -15.18 -17.43
N PRO A 122 -17.24 -15.63 -18.54
CA PRO A 122 -18.65 -16.01 -18.58
C PRO A 122 -18.83 -17.34 -17.85
N GLY A 123 -19.19 -17.28 -16.56
CA GLY A 123 -19.43 -18.49 -15.77
C GLY A 123 -20.08 -18.28 -14.41
N GLY A 124 -20.53 -17.08 -14.07
CA GLY A 124 -21.32 -16.84 -12.86
C GLY A 124 -22.75 -17.33 -13.03
N ALA A 125 -23.09 -18.45 -12.40
CA ALA A 125 -24.46 -18.84 -12.11
C ALA A 125 -24.53 -19.29 -10.62
N PRO A 126 -25.70 -19.12 -9.99
CA PRO A 126 -25.87 -18.59 -8.64
C PRO A 126 -25.44 -19.50 -7.48
#